data_AF-G3H7S3-F1
#
_entry.id   AF-G3H7S3-F1
#
_cell.length_a   1.000
_cell.length_b   1.000
_cell.length_c   1.000
_cell.angle_alpha   90.00
_cell.angle_beta   90.00
_cell.angle_gamma   90.00
#
_symmetry.space_group_name_H-M   'P 1'
#
loop_
_entity.id
_entity.type
_entity.pdbx_description
1 polymer ?
#
loop_
_entity_poly.entity_id
_entity_poly.type
_entity_poly.pdbx_seq_one_letter_code
_entity_poly.pdbx_strand_id
1 'polypeptide(L)'
;MVRSYAAGFIFTTSLPPMVLSGALESVRLLKGEEGQALRRAHQRNVKHMRQLLMDRGFPVIPCPSHIIPIRVRTPSCPLPSLPSFPAAFLLPVNYFLPLQSTLCFLMTHPQTQT
;
A
#
# COMPACT_ATOMS: atom_id res chain seq x y z
N MET A 1 -10.08 19.51 21.75
CA MET A 1 -11.57 19.53 21.64
C MET A 1 -12.18 18.18 21.25
N VAL A 2 -11.48 17.31 20.50
CA VAL A 2 -12.04 16.01 20.02
C VAL A 2 -12.50 15.07 21.14
N ARG A 3 -11.71 14.93 22.22
CA ARG A 3 -12.00 14.03 23.35
C ARG A 3 -13.36 14.24 24.04
N SER A 4 -13.88 15.46 24.03
CA SER A 4 -15.07 15.85 24.80
C SER A 4 -16.33 16.04 23.97
N TYR A 5 -16.21 16.16 22.63
CA TYR A 5 -17.35 16.49 21.75
C TYR A 5 -17.57 15.48 20.62
N ALA A 6 -16.65 14.53 20.39
CA ALA A 6 -16.80 13.54 19.31
C ALA A 6 -17.60 12.31 19.78
N ALA A 7 -18.84 12.16 19.29
CA ALA A 7 -19.70 11.02 19.63
C ALA A 7 -19.06 9.66 19.32
N GLY A 8 -18.35 9.55 18.19
CA GLY A 8 -17.64 8.33 17.78
C GLY A 8 -16.41 7.99 18.64
N PHE A 9 -15.93 8.92 19.47
CA PHE A 9 -14.87 8.65 20.45
C PHE A 9 -15.43 8.35 21.85
N ILE A 10 -16.58 8.93 22.21
CA ILE A 10 -17.17 8.83 23.55
C ILE A 10 -18.00 7.55 23.71
N PHE A 11 -18.75 7.16 22.69
CA PHE A 11 -19.70 6.04 22.77
C PHE A 11 -19.23 4.77 22.05
N THR A 12 -17.90 4.61 21.92
CA THR A 12 -17.28 3.42 21.33
C THR A 12 -16.45 2.67 22.37
N THR A 13 -16.32 1.36 22.20
CA THR A 13 -15.45 0.55 23.05
C THR A 13 -13.99 0.93 22.81
N SER A 14 -13.22 1.01 23.90
CA SER A 14 -11.79 1.28 23.80
C SER A 14 -11.05 0.13 23.09
N LEU A 15 -9.94 0.48 22.44
CA LEU A 15 -9.06 -0.51 21.82
C LEU A 15 -8.51 -1.49 22.89
N PRO A 16 -8.46 -2.80 22.61
CA PRO A 16 -7.90 -3.78 23.54
C PRO A 16 -6.44 -3.45 23.90
N PRO A 17 -6.01 -3.65 25.15
CA PRO A 17 -4.65 -3.31 25.60
C PRO A 17 -3.57 -4.08 24.81
N MET A 18 -3.88 -5.29 24.34
CA MET A 18 -2.98 -6.09 23.51
C MET A 18 -2.69 -5.47 22.14
N VAL A 19 -3.68 -4.81 21.53
CA VAL A 19 -3.49 -4.10 20.26
C VAL A 19 -2.68 -2.82 20.50
N LEU A 20 -2.95 -2.13 21.60
CA LEU A 20 -2.24 -0.92 21.97
C LEU A 20 -0.75 -1.19 22.21
N SER A 21 -0.40 -2.26 22.94
CA SER A 21 0.99 -2.61 23.20
C SER A 21 1.75 -2.94 21.91
N GLY A 22 1.15 -3.74 21.02
CA GLY A 22 1.74 -4.05 19.72
C GLY A 22 1.93 -2.81 18.82
N ALA A 23 0.94 -1.91 18.79
CA ALA A 23 1.04 -0.66 18.05
C ALA A 23 2.13 0.27 18.63
N LEU A 24 2.24 0.32 19.97
CA LEU A 24 3.21 1.16 20.66
C LEU A 24 4.64 0.71 20.37
N GLU A 25 4.92 -0.60 20.46
CA GLU A 25 6.22 -1.16 20.10
C GLU A 25 6.54 -0.99 18.60
N SER A 26 5.56 -1.21 17.72
CA SER A 26 5.74 -0.95 16.27
C SER A 26 6.13 0.50 15.99
N VAL A 27 5.49 1.46 16.66
CA VAL A 27 5.82 2.89 16.52
C VAL A 27 7.20 3.20 17.09
N ARG A 28 7.61 2.57 18.20
CA ARG A 28 8.95 2.73 18.78
C ARG A 28 10.04 2.25 17.81
N LEU A 29 9.89 1.05 17.27
CA LEU A 29 10.83 0.47 16.29
C LEU A 29 10.93 1.32 15.02
N LEU A 30 9.78 1.72 14.46
CA LEU A 30 9.73 2.53 13.23
C LEU A 30 10.24 3.97 13.40
N LYS A 31 10.34 4.47 14.63
CA LYS A 31 10.96 5.76 14.95
C LYS A 31 12.49 5.68 15.08
N GLY A 32 13.02 4.51 15.41
CA GLY A 32 14.46 4.28 15.57
C GLY A 32 15.23 4.22 14.24
N GLU A 33 16.52 3.94 14.33
CA GLU A 33 17.41 3.79 13.17
C GLU A 33 17.00 2.61 12.28
N GLU A 34 16.52 1.52 12.90
CA GLU A 34 15.97 0.36 12.20
C GLU A 34 14.80 0.76 11.29
N GLY A 35 13.87 1.58 11.79
CA GLY A 35 12.77 2.12 11.00
C GLY A 35 13.24 2.95 9.80
N GLN A 36 14.32 3.72 9.94
CA GLN A 36 14.89 4.46 8.82
C GLN A 36 15.51 3.52 7.77
N ALA A 37 16.21 2.47 8.20
CA ALA A 37 16.76 1.46 7.31
C ALA A 37 15.65 0.74 6.52
N LEU A 38 14.56 0.36 7.19
CA LEU A 38 13.38 -0.25 6.57
C LEU A 38 12.73 0.68 5.53
N ARG A 39 12.58 1.97 5.84
CA ARG A 39 12.05 2.97 4.87
C ARG A 39 12.95 3.12 3.66
N ARG A 40 14.27 3.17 3.84
CA ARG A 40 15.23 3.25 2.73
C ARG A 40 15.19 1.99 1.86
N ALA A 41 15.11 0.80 2.48
CA ALA A 41 14.95 -0.46 1.76
C ALA A 41 13.63 -0.48 0.97
N HIS A 42 12.53 -0.07 1.59
CA HIS A 42 11.22 0.00 0.94
C HIS A 42 11.23 0.93 -0.28
N GLN A 43 11.79 2.14 -0.16
CA GLN A 43 11.88 3.08 -1.27
C GLN A 43 12.77 2.56 -2.42
N ARG A 44 13.87 1.88 -2.10
CA ARG A 44 14.72 1.22 -3.11
C ARG A 44 13.95 0.14 -3.88
N ASN A 45 13.21 -0.71 -3.17
CA ASN A 45 12.43 -1.78 -3.80
C ASN A 45 11.31 -1.23 -4.69
N VAL A 46 10.62 -0.17 -4.25
CA VAL A 46 9.60 0.50 -5.07
C VAL A 46 10.21 1.11 -6.34
N LYS A 47 11.36 1.78 -6.22
CA LYS A 47 12.05 2.34 -7.39
C LYS A 47 12.46 1.25 -8.39
N HIS A 48 12.98 0.13 -7.88
CA HIS A 48 13.36 -1.01 -8.71
C HIS A 48 12.16 -1.63 -9.42
N MET A 49 11.05 -1.86 -8.71
CA MET A 49 9.81 -2.40 -9.29
C MET A 49 9.20 -1.44 -10.33
N ARG A 50 9.25 -0.13 -10.08
CA ARG A 50 8.80 0.88 -11.04
C ARG A 50 9.58 0.80 -12.34
N GLN A 51 10.90 0.68 -12.26
CA GLN A 51 11.76 0.52 -13.44
C GLN A 51 11.40 -0.76 -14.20
N LEU A 52 11.30 -1.90 -13.51
CA LEU A 52 10.91 -3.17 -14.13
C LEU A 52 9.53 -3.16 -14.82
N LEU A 53 8.59 -2.35 -14.32
CA LEU A 53 7.26 -2.18 -14.93
C LEU A 53 7.32 -1.25 -16.14
N MET A 54 8.10 -0.17 -16.06
CA MET A 54 8.35 0.74 -17.18
C MET A 54 9.06 0.02 -18.33
N ASP A 55 10.08 -0.80 -18.02
CA ASP A 55 10.83 -1.60 -19.01
C ASP A 55 9.95 -2.62 -19.73
N ARG A 56 8.92 -3.15 -19.04
CA ARG A 56 7.91 -4.04 -19.62
C ARG A 56 6.78 -3.32 -20.37
N GLY A 57 6.82 -1.99 -20.46
CA GLY A 57 5.85 -1.19 -21.20
C GLY A 57 4.50 -1.00 -20.50
N PHE A 58 4.42 -1.19 -19.18
CA PHE A 58 3.17 -0.91 -18.44
C PHE A 58 2.94 0.61 -18.29
N PRO A 59 1.69 1.09 -18.44
CA PRO A 59 1.34 2.51 -18.25
C PRO A 59 1.31 2.87 -16.76
N VAL A 60 2.49 3.12 -16.19
CA VAL A 60 2.69 3.55 -14.80
C VAL A 60 2.58 5.07 -14.70
N ILE A 61 1.78 5.58 -13.75
CA ILE A 61 1.73 7.03 -13.48
C ILE A 61 2.93 7.39 -12.58
N PRO A 62 3.74 8.41 -12.93
CA PRO A 62 4.81 8.87 -12.05
C PRO A 62 4.20 9.54 -10.81
N CYS A 63 4.36 8.90 -9.66
CA CYS A 63 3.99 9.45 -8.36
C CYS A 63 5.20 9.42 -7.41
N PRO A 64 5.38 10.45 -6.56
CA PRO A 64 6.43 10.46 -5.54
C PRO A 64 6.14 9.51 -4.37
N SER A 65 4.97 8.86 -4.37
CA SER A 65 4.57 7.89 -3.35
C SER A 65 5.21 6.52 -3.56
N HIS A 66 5.18 5.70 -2.51
CA HIS A 66 5.61 4.31 -2.52
C HIS A 66 4.60 3.37 -3.18
N ILE A 67 3.41 3.88 -3.51
CA ILE A 67 2.33 3.13 -4.19
C ILE A 67 2.52 3.30 -5.70
N ILE A 68 2.43 2.21 -6.46
CA ILE A 68 2.60 2.22 -7.93
C ILE A 68 1.23 2.03 -8.60
N PRO A 69 0.54 3.12 -8.99
CA PRO A 69 -0.70 3.00 -9.74
C PRO A 69 -0.42 2.58 -11.20
N ILE A 70 -1.17 1.59 -11.68
CA ILE A 70 -1.14 1.13 -13.07
C ILE A 70 -2.50 1.45 -13.67
N ARG A 71 -2.54 2.12 -14.83
CA ARG A 71 -3.83 2.42 -15.48
C ARG A 71 -4.29 1.21 -16.28
N VAL A 72 -5.47 0.68 -15.95
CA VAL A 72 -6.15 -0.36 -16.74
C VAL A 72 -7.32 0.30 -17.47
N ARG A 73 -7.21 0.46 -18.79
CA ARG A 73 -8.25 1.09 -19.61
C ARG A 73 -9.19 0.03 -20.19
N THR A 74 -10.03 -0.60 -19.37
CA THR A 74 -11.18 -1.39 -19.90
C THR A 74 -12.19 -1.77 -18.81
N PRO A 75 -13.51 -1.58 -19.02
CA PRO A 75 -14.56 -2.02 -18.09
C PRO A 75 -14.86 -3.53 -18.16
N SER A 76 -14.24 -4.26 -19.10
CA SER A 76 -14.54 -5.67 -19.39
C SER A 76 -13.27 -6.51 -19.59
N CYS A 77 -12.26 -6.32 -18.76
CA CYS A 77 -11.16 -7.29 -18.70
C CYS A 77 -11.50 -8.33 -17.61
N PRO A 78 -11.92 -9.56 -17.95
CA PRO A 78 -11.63 -10.67 -17.06
C PRO A 78 -10.10 -10.72 -16.99
N LEU A 79 -9.54 -10.57 -15.78
CA LEU A 79 -8.10 -10.56 -15.48
C LEU A 79 -7.29 -11.25 -16.60
N PRO A 80 -6.54 -10.51 -17.44
CA PRO A 80 -5.72 -11.16 -18.42
C PRO A 80 -4.71 -11.97 -17.63
N SER A 81 -4.60 -13.25 -17.99
CA SER A 81 -3.54 -14.17 -17.63
C SER A 81 -2.18 -13.47 -17.70
N LEU A 82 -1.77 -12.85 -16.59
CA LEU A 82 -0.44 -12.31 -16.44
C LEU A 82 0.49 -13.52 -16.27
N PRO A 83 1.48 -13.71 -17.15
CA PRO A 83 2.36 -14.87 -17.05
C PRO A 83 3.20 -14.73 -15.78
N SER A 84 3.10 -15.73 -14.90
CA SER A 84 4.12 -16.13 -13.93
C SER A 84 4.83 -15.00 -13.17
N PHE A 85 4.10 -14.10 -12.53
CA PHE A 85 4.63 -13.37 -11.38
C PHE A 85 4.23 -14.10 -10.09
N PRO A 86 5.16 -14.45 -9.19
CA PRO A 86 4.81 -15.17 -7.97
C PRO A 86 3.92 -14.27 -7.11
N ALA A 87 2.65 -14.64 -7.00
CA ALA A 87 1.67 -14.24 -5.99
C ALA A 87 1.87 -12.83 -5.38
N ALA A 88 1.94 -11.80 -6.21
CA ALA A 88 1.71 -10.45 -5.72
C ALA A 88 0.20 -10.34 -5.47
N PHE A 89 -0.21 -10.13 -4.23
CA PHE A 89 -1.61 -9.88 -3.87
C PHE A 89 -2.08 -8.58 -4.52
N LEU A 90 -2.51 -8.70 -5.77
CA LEU A 90 -3.08 -7.62 -6.56
C LEU A 90 -4.52 -7.43 -6.09
N LEU A 91 -4.70 -6.61 -5.06
CA LEU A 91 -6.04 -6.17 -4.66
C LEU A 91 -6.50 -5.08 -5.63
N PRO A 92 -7.59 -5.30 -6.39
CA PRO A 92 -8.19 -4.26 -7.20
C PRO A 92 -8.77 -3.20 -6.26
N VAL A 93 -8.12 -2.05 -6.13
CA VAL A 93 -8.70 -0.89 -5.44
C VAL A 93 -9.49 -0.10 -6.46
N ASN A 94 -10.81 -0.29 -6.48
CA ASN A 94 -11.71 0.49 -7.32
C ASN A 94 -12.11 1.75 -6.57
N TYR A 95 -11.48 2.89 -6.90
CA TYR A 95 -11.90 4.17 -6.34
C TYR A 95 -13.08 4.72 -7.16
N PHE A 96 -14.21 4.94 -6.47
CA PHE A 96 -15.33 5.76 -6.96
C PHE A 96 -14.93 7.25 -6.91
N LEU A 97 -13.92 7.64 -7.69
CA LEU A 97 -13.60 9.05 -7.95
C LEU A 97 -14.04 9.38 -9.38
N PRO A 98 -14.72 10.52 -9.64
CA PRO A 98 -15.45 10.77 -10.88
C PRO A 98 -14.57 11.03 -12.11
N LEU A 99 -13.24 10.95 -12.01
CA LEU A 99 -12.33 11.09 -13.14
C LEU A 99 -11.46 9.83 -13.31
N GLN A 100 -11.84 9.05 -14.32
CA GLN A 100 -11.09 7.95 -14.96
C GLN A 100 -10.87 6.70 -14.10
N SER A 101 -11.46 5.60 -14.60
CA SER A 101 -11.19 4.21 -14.25
C SER A 101 -9.69 3.91 -14.12
N THR A 102 -9.18 4.10 -12.91
CA THR A 102 -7.76 3.87 -12.57
C THR A 102 -7.75 2.75 -11.54
N LEU A 103 -7.43 1.54 -11.98
CA LEU A 103 -7.28 0.40 -11.10
C LEU A 103 -5.89 0.43 -10.45
N CYS A 104 -5.78 1.01 -9.27
CA CYS A 104 -4.51 1.03 -8.55
C CYS A 104 -4.19 -0.37 -8.02
N PHE A 105 -3.17 -1.00 -8.60
CA PHE A 105 -2.61 -2.22 -8.03
C PHE A 105 -1.64 -1.87 -6.91
N LEU A 106 -1.98 -2.27 -5.69
CA LEU A 106 -1.08 -2.10 -4.55
C LEU A 106 -0.14 -3.29 -4.49
N MET A 107 0.92 -3.26 -5.32
CA MET A 107 1.99 -4.24 -5.23
C MET A 107 2.80 -3.98 -3.96
N THR A 108 2.51 -4.73 -2.90
CA THR A 108 3.44 -4.87 -1.78
C THR A 108 4.40 -6.00 -2.10
N HIS A 109 5.70 -5.73 -2.09
CA HIS A 109 6.68 -6.81 -2.11
C HIS A 109 6.54 -7.55 -0.78
N PRO A 110 6.29 -8.88 -0.78
CA PRO A 110 6.35 -9.64 0.46
C PRO A 110 7.79 -9.55 0.96
N GLN A 111 8.02 -8.99 2.14
CA GLN A 111 9.29 -9.22 2.82
C GLN A 111 9.30 -10.65 3.35
N THR A 112 9.48 -11.61 2.45
CA THR A 112 9.92 -12.95 2.79
C THR A 112 11.45 -12.94 2.75
N GLN A 113 12.06 -12.61 3.88
CA GLN A 113 13.41 -13.04 4.23
C GLN A 113 13.31 -13.76 5.57
N THR A 114 13.07 -15.06 5.50
CA THR A 114 13.65 -16.09 6.37
C THR A 114 13.95 -17.28 5.49
#